data_AF-A0A662CED1-F1
#
_entry.id   AF-A0A662CED1-F1
#
_cell.length_a   1.000
_cell.length_b   1.000
_cell.length_c   1.000
_cell.angle_alpha   90.00
_cell.angle_beta   90.00
_cell.angle_gamma   90.00
#
_symmetry.space_group_name_H-M   'P 1'
#
loop_
_entity.id
_entity.type
_entity.pdbx_description
1 polymer ?
#
loop_
_entity_poly.entity_id
_entity_poly.type
_entity_poly.pdbx_seq_one_letter_code
_entity_poly.pdbx_strand_id
1 'polypeptide(L)' 'MLDELILMEIYPAREEPIPGVTAGMLLEKVNLKEKVLVSGEQLLRVVKERDPELLVTMGAGDINQFVAPLKEWFLRI' A
#
# COMPACT_ATOMS: atom_id res chain seq x y z
N MET A 1 1.41 -10.77 -12.88
CA MET A 1 0.44 -11.14 -11.83
C MET A 1 1.13 -10.88 -10.50
N LEU A 2 0.43 -10.36 -9.50
CA LEU A 2 0.98 -10.15 -8.16
C LEU A 2 0.56 -11.32 -7.28
N ASP A 3 1.44 -11.79 -6.39
CA ASP A 3 1.12 -12.83 -5.41
C ASP A 3 0.43 -12.23 -4.18
N GLU A 4 0.82 -11.01 -3.79
CA GLU A 4 0.28 -10.29 -2.64
C GLU A 4 -0.03 -8.82 -2.98
N LEU A 5 -1.04 -8.25 -2.33
CA LEU A 5 -1.39 -6.83 -2.44
C LEU A 5 -1.46 -6.18 -1.05
N ILE A 6 -0.67 -5.13 -0.85
CA ILE A 6 -0.81 -4.20 0.26
C ILE A 6 -1.42 -2.92 -0.30
N LEU A 7 -2.71 -2.70 -0.02
CA LEU A 7 -3.44 -1.52 -0.47
C LEU A 7 -3.43 -0.48 0.64
N MET A 8 -3.15 0.78 0.30
CA MET A 8 -3.26 1.91 1.23
C MET A 8 -4.64 2.57 1.16
N GLU A 9 -4.95 3.40 2.15
CA GLU A 9 -6.11 4.29 2.10
C GLU A 9 -6.06 5.23 0.88
N ILE A 10 -7.23 5.76 0.48
CA ILE A 10 -7.31 6.66 -0.68
C ILE A 10 -6.65 7.99 -0.30
N TYR A 11 -5.63 8.38 -1.06
CA TYR A 11 -5.05 9.72 -1.01
C TYR A 11 -5.97 10.70 -1.78
N PRO A 12 -6.60 11.68 -1.12
CA PRO A 12 -7.69 12.46 -1.71
C PRO A 12 -7.23 13.57 -2.68
N ALA A 13 -5.93 13.83 -2.86
CA ALA A 13 -5.41 14.81 -3.83
C ALA A 13 -6.08 16.21 -3.83
N ARG A 14 -6.57 16.68 -2.67
CA ARG A 14 -7.37 17.92 -2.46
C ARG A 14 -8.84 17.86 -2.90
N GLU A 15 -9.34 16.66 -3.18
CA GLU A 15 -10.75 16.37 -3.41
C GLU A 15 -11.43 15.96 -2.09
N GLU A 16 -12.76 16.16 -2.03
CA GLU A 16 -13.55 15.66 -0.92
C GLU A 16 -13.80 14.15 -1.07
N PRO A 17 -13.86 13.39 0.03
CA PRO A 17 -14.22 11.98 -0.03
C PRO A 17 -15.56 11.76 -0.72
N ILE A 18 -15.60 10.79 -1.64
CA ILE A 18 -16.84 10.41 -2.32
C ILE A 18 -17.57 9.37 -1.46
N PRO A 19 -18.84 9.60 -1.07
CA PRO A 19 -19.61 8.65 -0.28
C PRO A 19 -19.64 7.25 -0.92
N GLY A 20 -19.28 6.23 -0.14
CA GLY A 20 -19.22 4.83 -0.60
C GLY A 20 -17.97 4.45 -1.40
N VAL A 21 -17.08 5.41 -1.71
CA VAL A 21 -15.79 5.14 -2.36
C VAL A 21 -14.71 5.08 -1.30
N THR A 22 -14.30 3.86 -0.93
CA THR A 22 -13.25 3.61 0.06
C THR A 22 -12.23 2.62 -0.49
N ALA A 23 -11.03 2.61 0.09
CA ALA A 23 -10.02 1.61 -0.25
C ALA A 23 -10.50 0.18 0.06
N GLY A 24 -11.31 -0.01 1.10
CA GLY A 24 -11.94 -1.30 1.41
C GLY A 24 -12.88 -1.78 0.30
N MET A 25 -13.72 -0.88 -0.24
CA MET A 25 -14.59 -1.17 -1.38
C MET A 25 -13.77 -1.59 -2.62
N LEU A 26 -12.64 -0.93 -2.87
CA LEU A 26 -11.73 -1.32 -3.95
C LEU A 26 -11.10 -2.69 -3.67
N LEU A 27 -10.62 -2.92 -2.45
CA LEU A 27 -9.99 -4.18 -2.04
C LEU A 27 -10.92 -5.36 -2.25
N GLU A 28 -12.20 -5.25 -1.92
CA GLU A 28 -13.22 -6.29 -2.14
C GLU A 28 -13.33 -6.71 -3.60
N LYS A 29 -13.19 -5.76 -4.54
CA LYS A 29 -13.27 -6.00 -5.99
C LYS A 29 -12.00 -6.63 -6.57
N VAL A 30 -10.87 -6.64 -5.86
CA VAL A 30 -9.62 -7.26 -6.32
C VAL A 30 -9.74 -8.78 -6.23
N ASN A 31 -9.59 -9.49 -7.35
CA ASN A 31 -9.55 -10.96 -7.36
C ASN A 31 -8.14 -11.49 -7.02
N LEU A 32 -7.74 -11.31 -5.76
CA LEU A 32 -6.49 -11.82 -5.19
C LEU A 32 -6.78 -12.34 -3.78
N LYS A 33 -6.22 -13.51 -3.44
CA LYS A 33 -6.42 -14.12 -2.12
C LYS A 33 -5.64 -13.37 -1.04
N GLU A 34 -4.35 -13.15 -1.28
CA GLU A 34 -3.48 -12.47 -0.32
C GLU A 34 -3.52 -10.96 -0.58
N LYS A 35 -4.39 -10.27 0.15
CA LYS A 35 -4.54 -8.83 0.06
C LYS A 35 -4.88 -8.23 1.41
N VAL A 36 -4.37 -7.03 1.70
CA VAL A 36 -4.61 -6.32 2.96
C VAL A 36 -4.75 -4.83 2.72
N LEU A 37 -5.66 -4.18 3.44
CA LEU A 37 -5.74 -2.72 3.54
C LEU A 37 -4.94 -2.26 4.76
N VAL A 38 -4.05 -1.27 4.56
CA VAL A 38 -3.22 -0.70 5.61
C VAL A 38 -3.34 0.83 5.65
N SER A 39 -3.20 1.41 6.84
CA SER A 39 -2.90 2.84 6.94
C SER A 39 -1.44 3.13 6.60
N GLY A 40 -1.11 4.40 6.33
CA GLY A 40 0.28 4.81 6.09
C GLY A 40 1.22 4.45 7.25
N GLU A 41 0.75 4.56 8.49
CA GLU A 41 1.52 4.21 9.70
C GLU A 41 1.84 2.72 9.80
N GLN A 42 0.96 1.86 9.25
CA GLN A 42 1.11 0.41 9.30
C GLN A 42 2.00 -0.12 8.16
N LEU A 43 2.13 0.63 7.06
CA LEU A 43 2.76 0.16 5.82
C LEU A 43 4.16 -0.43 6.06
N LEU A 44 5.04 0.33 6.71
CA LEU A 44 6.42 -0.12 6.95
C LEU A 44 6.46 -1.42 7.75
N ARG A 45 5.64 -1.53 8.82
CA ARG A 45 5.60 -2.74 9.65
C ARG A 45 5.15 -3.94 8.82
N VAL A 46 4.06 -3.80 8.07
CA VAL A 46 3.48 -4.90 7.29
C VAL A 46 4.42 -5.36 6.18
N VAL A 47 5.08 -4.44 5.48
CA VAL A 47 6.08 -4.82 4.47
C VAL A 47 7.24 -5.60 5.10
N LYS A 48 7.73 -5.15 6.26
CA LYS A 48 8.82 -5.84 6.99
C LYS A 48 8.42 -7.23 7.49
N GLU A 49 7.20 -7.37 7.99
CA GLU A 49 6.66 -8.65 8.46
C GLU A 49 6.47 -9.66 7.33
N ARG A 50 6.11 -9.18 6.13
CA ARG A 50 5.96 -10.02 4.94
C ARG A 50 7.28 -10.36 4.24
N ASP A 51 8.32 -9.55 4.44
CA ASP A 51 9.68 -9.72 3.89
C ASP A 51 9.71 -10.18 2.41
N PRO A 52 9.05 -9.44 1.49
CA PRO A 52 8.94 -9.84 0.08
C PRO A 52 10.30 -9.85 -0.65
N GLU A 53 10.51 -10.85 -1.52
CA GLU A 53 11.67 -10.93 -2.40
C GLU A 53 11.72 -9.80 -3.44
N LEU A 54 10.54 -9.34 -3.90
CA LEU A 54 10.38 -8.22 -4.83
C LEU A 54 9.26 -7.32 -4.34
N LEU A 55 9.60 -6.06 -4.03
CA LEU A 55 8.63 -5.04 -3.66
C LEU A 55 8.43 -4.04 -4.82
N VAL A 56 7.19 -3.89 -5.26
CA VAL A 56 6.79 -2.86 -6.22
C VAL A 56 5.89 -1.86 -5.52
N THR A 57 6.35 -0.62 -5.36
CA THR A 57 5.49 0.49 -4.94
C THR A 57 4.86 1.13 -6.17
N MET A 58 3.54 1.30 -6.18
CA MET A 58 2.81 1.91 -7.29
C MET A 58 1.81 2.93 -6.78
N GLY A 59 1.79 4.11 -7.40
CA GLY A 59 0.87 5.19 -7.07
C GLY A 59 1.48 6.57 -7.27
N ALA A 60 0.76 7.57 -6.81
CA ALA A 60 1.19 8.96 -6.74
C ALA A 60 0.82 9.52 -5.35
N GLY A 61 1.22 10.76 -5.05
CA GLY A 61 0.89 11.40 -3.78
C GLY A 61 1.78 10.92 -2.64
N ASP A 62 1.16 10.49 -1.54
CA ASP A 62 1.83 10.19 -0.27
C ASP A 62 2.66 8.90 -0.28
N ILE A 63 2.41 7.95 -1.20
CA ILE A 63 3.24 6.75 -1.36
C ILE A 63 4.73 7.09 -1.53
N ASN A 64 5.03 8.24 -2.16
CA ASN A 64 6.41 8.71 -2.35
C ASN A 64 7.16 8.93 -1.02
N GLN A 65 6.45 9.27 0.05
CA GLN A 65 7.05 9.47 1.38
C GLN A 65 7.62 8.17 1.96
N PHE A 66 7.11 7.03 1.51
CA PHE A 66 7.53 5.71 1.98
C PHE A 66 8.66 5.11 1.14
N VAL A 67 8.96 5.65 -0.04
CA VAL A 67 9.98 5.09 -0.95
C VAL A 67 11.35 5.05 -0.29
N ALA A 68 11.79 6.14 0.34
CA ALA A 68 13.08 6.20 1.03
C ALA A 68 13.18 5.18 2.18
N PRO A 69 12.27 5.15 3.17
CA PRO A 69 12.38 4.20 4.27
C PRO A 69 12.16 2.73 3.85
N LEU A 70 11.35 2.47 2.81
CA LEU A 70 11.23 1.13 2.23
C LEU A 70 12.53 0.69 1.54
N LYS A 71 13.20 1.60 0.83
CA LYS A 71 14.48 1.34 0.19
C LYS A 71 15.59 1.07 1.20
N GLU A 72 15.68 1.87 2.27
CA GLU A 72 16.63 1.65 3.37
C GLU A 72 16.44 0.27 3.98
N TRP A 73 15.20 -0.09 4.32
CA TRP A 73 14.88 -1.42 4.82
C TRP A 73 15.27 -2.54 3.84
N PHE A 74 14.89 -2.40 2.56
CA PHE A 74 15.12 -3.44 1.56
C PHE A 74 16.61 -3.66 1.28
N LEU A 75 17.39 -2.58 1.21
CA LEU A 75 18.85 -2.64 1.04
C LEU A 75 19.58 -3.02 2.33
N ARG A 76 18.89 -3.00 3.47
CA ARG A 76 19.44 -3.28 4.81
C ARG A 76 20.60 -2.35 5.17
N ILE A 77 20.47 -1.07 4.79
CA ILE A 77 21.44 0.01 5.03
C ILE A 77 20.95 1.02 6.04
#